data_AF-A0A1Z3N572-F1
#
_entry.id   AF-A0A1Z3N572-F1
#
_cell.length_a   1.000
_cell.length_b   1.000
_cell.length_c   1.000
_cell.angle_alpha   90.00
_cell.angle_beta   90.00
_cell.angle_gamma   90.00
#
_symmetry.space_group_name_H-M   'P 1'
#
loop_
_entity.id
_entity.type
_entity.pdbx_description
1 polymer ?
#
loop_
_entity_poly.entity_id
_entity_poly.type
_entity_poly.pdbx_seq_one_letter_code
_entity_poly.pdbx_strand_id
1 'polypeptide(L)'
;MKKLLTVFFSLALAACGGGHNPDKDNLSKALQVGDSSYYDLGSGKGLMSEGISAVSAGANFEITFTLNDGGSLSLHTFANSSLQSGFTVTFTRIGNVLQVHADAQGEVQDWSSLFAAVYASTTLTFTLDIHNNERPAHVLIWNGAKSSGMDHTNTVYNSAEDSLDLNYDAAPGNGSGRAWGFTATNAQLLNARLSSPQDGH
;
A
#
# COMPACT_ATOMS: atom_id res chain seq x y z
N MET A 1 52.33 -15.96 39.03
CA MET A 1 51.70 -16.39 37.75
C MET A 1 50.20 -16.14 37.87
N LYS A 2 49.69 -15.14 37.17
CA LYS A 2 48.27 -14.73 37.16
C LYS A 2 47.64 -15.20 35.85
N LYS A 3 46.51 -15.90 35.89
CA LYS A 3 45.59 -16.01 34.75
C LYS A 3 44.17 -15.87 35.29
N LEU A 4 43.65 -14.66 35.20
CA LEU A 4 42.25 -14.33 35.48
C LEU A 4 41.47 -14.55 34.17
N LEU A 5 40.49 -15.44 34.22
CA LEU A 5 39.57 -15.74 33.12
C LEU A 5 38.45 -14.69 33.15
N THR A 6 38.39 -13.82 32.15
CA THR A 6 37.29 -12.85 31.99
C THR A 6 36.40 -13.31 30.85
N VAL A 7 35.19 -13.76 31.21
CA VAL A 7 34.10 -14.07 30.29
C VAL A 7 33.51 -12.73 29.83
N PHE A 8 33.62 -12.42 28.54
CA PHE A 8 32.98 -11.26 27.92
C PHE A 8 31.55 -11.65 27.51
N PHE A 9 30.57 -11.09 28.20
CA PHE A 9 29.16 -11.24 27.90
C PHE A 9 28.81 -10.30 26.72
N SER A 10 28.37 -10.89 25.61
CA SER A 10 27.97 -10.21 24.39
C SER A 10 26.64 -9.46 24.57
N LEU A 11 26.69 -8.12 24.59
CA LEU A 11 25.51 -7.28 24.43
C LEU A 11 25.07 -7.30 22.96
N ALA A 12 24.02 -8.06 22.66
CA ALA A 12 23.26 -7.90 21.42
C ALA A 12 22.41 -6.62 21.54
N LEU A 13 22.89 -5.54 20.92
CA LEU A 13 22.06 -4.36 20.66
C LEU A 13 21.04 -4.74 19.59
N ALA A 14 19.81 -5.05 20.02
CA ALA A 14 18.66 -5.03 19.14
C ALA A 14 18.42 -3.57 18.73
N ALA A 15 19.01 -3.18 17.59
CA ALA A 15 18.68 -1.93 16.92
C ALA A 15 17.25 -2.07 16.37
N CYS A 16 16.27 -1.66 17.17
CA CYS A 16 14.91 -1.41 16.70
C CYS A 16 15.03 -0.32 15.62
N GLY A 17 14.73 -0.68 14.37
CA GLY A 17 14.94 0.10 13.16
C GLY A 17 14.06 1.36 13.07
N GLY A 18 14.27 2.32 13.96
CA GLY A 18 13.76 3.68 13.81
C GLY A 18 14.62 4.47 12.83
N GLY A 19 14.49 4.18 11.53
CA GLY A 19 15.11 4.98 10.49
C GLY A 19 14.66 6.44 10.63
N HIS A 20 15.62 7.35 10.85
CA HIS A 20 15.36 8.78 10.91
C HIS A 20 14.72 9.24 9.60
N ASN A 21 13.45 9.65 9.66
CA ASN A 21 12.79 10.35 8.56
C ASN A 21 12.96 11.86 8.82
N PRO A 22 13.89 12.54 8.13
CA PRO A 22 14.18 13.97 8.37
C PRO A 22 12.99 14.89 8.07
N ASP A 23 11.93 14.39 7.44
CA ASP A 23 10.72 15.15 7.14
C ASP A 23 9.72 15.19 8.32
N LYS A 24 9.99 14.45 9.42
CA LYS A 24 9.04 14.27 10.53
C LYS A 24 8.74 15.55 11.33
N ASP A 25 9.70 16.47 11.42
CA ASP A 25 9.62 17.64 12.30
C ASP A 25 8.77 18.78 11.73
N ASN A 26 8.36 18.71 10.45
CA ASN A 26 7.53 19.71 9.79
C ASN A 26 6.08 19.25 9.53
N LEU A 27 5.70 18.07 9.99
CA LEU A 27 4.36 17.52 9.76
C LEU A 27 3.38 17.92 10.88
N SER A 28 2.13 18.14 10.48
CA SER A 28 1.00 18.44 11.38
C SER A 28 0.82 17.35 12.46
N LYS A 29 0.02 17.64 13.50
CA LYS A 29 -0.34 16.64 14.52
C LYS A 29 -0.96 15.43 13.83
N ALA A 30 -0.45 14.22 14.11
CA ALA A 30 -0.96 13.00 13.53
C ALA A 30 -2.48 12.83 13.79
N LEU A 31 -3.22 12.58 12.72
CA LEU A 31 -4.64 12.25 12.70
C LEU A 31 -4.81 10.73 12.72
N GLN A 32 -6.05 10.25 12.89
CA GLN A 32 -6.37 8.81 12.97
C GLN A 32 -7.29 8.40 11.83
N VAL A 33 -7.08 7.17 11.34
CA VAL A 33 -7.97 6.48 10.41
C VAL A 33 -7.98 4.99 10.77
N GLY A 34 -9.13 4.48 11.21
CA GLY A 34 -9.19 3.18 11.89
C GLY A 34 -8.23 3.15 13.10
N ASP A 35 -7.38 2.13 13.13
CA ASP A 35 -6.35 1.94 14.17
C ASP A 35 -4.97 2.54 13.79
N SER A 36 -4.88 3.19 12.63
CA SER A 36 -3.64 3.75 12.12
C SER A 36 -3.63 5.28 12.18
N SER A 37 -2.43 5.85 12.15
CA SER A 37 -2.25 7.29 12.18
C SER A 37 -1.60 7.82 10.91
N TYR A 38 -1.89 9.07 10.57
CA TYR A 38 -1.36 9.72 9.38
C TYR A 38 -1.10 11.20 9.62
N TYR A 39 -0.24 11.78 8.79
CA TYR A 39 0.06 13.20 8.72
C TYR A 39 -0.73 13.82 7.57
N ASP A 40 -1.47 14.90 7.85
CA ASP A 40 -2.21 15.63 6.83
C ASP A 40 -1.25 16.47 5.97
N LEU A 41 -1.24 16.21 4.67
CA LEU A 41 -0.46 16.95 3.67
C LEU A 41 -1.31 18.00 2.93
N GLY A 42 -2.59 18.14 3.29
CA GLY A 42 -3.55 19.05 2.66
C GLY A 42 -4.19 18.46 1.39
N SER A 43 -5.25 19.10 0.91
CA SER A 43 -6.00 18.68 -0.31
C SER A 43 -6.49 17.23 -0.29
N GLY A 44 -6.89 16.74 0.89
CA GLY A 44 -7.35 15.36 1.06
C GLY A 44 -6.23 14.31 1.01
N LYS A 45 -4.96 14.72 1.11
CA LYS A 45 -3.81 13.83 1.13
C LYS A 45 -3.37 13.49 2.55
N GLY A 46 -3.18 12.21 2.83
CA GLY A 46 -2.66 11.72 4.10
C GLY A 46 -1.44 10.82 3.90
N LEU A 47 -0.34 11.15 4.57
CA LEU A 47 0.85 10.31 4.65
C LEU A 47 0.76 9.43 5.89
N MET A 48 0.70 8.11 5.73
CA MET A 48 0.63 7.20 6.87
C MET A 48 1.91 7.32 7.71
N SER A 49 1.76 7.27 9.03
CA SER A 49 2.88 7.46 9.96
C SER A 49 3.80 6.25 10.03
N GLU A 50 3.25 5.06 9.79
CA GLU A 50 3.99 3.83 9.59
C GLU A 50 4.55 3.79 8.16
N GLY A 51 5.81 3.43 8.01
CA GLY A 51 6.45 3.29 6.70
C GLY A 51 6.68 1.82 6.33
N ILE A 52 6.90 1.58 5.04
CA ILE A 52 7.28 0.27 4.51
C ILE A 52 8.73 -0.04 4.96
N SER A 53 9.00 -1.32 5.26
CA SER A 53 10.26 -1.78 5.84
C SER A 53 11.48 -1.44 4.98
N ALA A 54 11.40 -1.66 3.66
CA ALA A 54 12.40 -1.29 2.66
C ALA A 54 11.74 -1.00 1.31
N VAL A 55 12.45 -0.33 0.41
CA VAL A 55 11.98 -0.11 -0.98
C VAL A 55 11.80 -1.47 -1.67
N SER A 56 12.79 -2.36 -1.57
CA SER A 56 12.78 -3.71 -2.13
C SER A 56 12.12 -4.73 -1.18
N ALA A 57 10.91 -4.44 -0.70
CA ALA A 57 10.14 -5.34 0.17
C ALA A 57 8.78 -5.63 -0.45
N GLY A 58 8.16 -6.73 -0.02
CA GLY A 58 6.72 -6.93 -0.18
C GLY A 58 5.95 -6.23 0.94
N ALA A 59 4.75 -5.77 0.66
CA ALA A 59 3.87 -5.17 1.65
C ALA A 59 2.39 -5.39 1.32
N ASN A 60 1.59 -5.66 2.36
CA ASN A 60 0.14 -5.79 2.24
C ASN A 60 -0.56 -4.58 2.86
N PHE A 61 -1.47 -3.99 2.10
CA PHE A 61 -2.28 -2.84 2.46
C PHE A 61 -3.76 -3.23 2.51
N GLU A 62 -4.44 -2.91 3.60
CA GLU A 62 -5.90 -3.03 3.71
C GLU A 62 -6.49 -1.63 3.81
N ILE A 63 -7.44 -1.29 2.94
CA ILE A 63 -8.16 -0.02 2.98
C ILE A 63 -9.67 -0.25 2.99
N THR A 64 -10.37 0.52 3.80
CA THR A 64 -11.85 0.58 3.80
C THR A 64 -12.30 2.01 3.60
N PHE A 65 -13.23 2.26 2.68
CA PHE A 65 -13.66 3.61 2.33
C PHE A 65 -15.08 3.67 1.77
N THR A 66 -15.61 4.87 1.66
CA THR A 66 -16.83 5.19 0.91
C THR A 66 -16.53 6.24 -0.15
N LEU A 67 -17.22 6.13 -1.28
CA LEU A 67 -17.15 7.11 -2.38
C LEU A 67 -18.51 7.76 -2.55
N ASN A 68 -18.56 9.09 -2.54
CA ASN A 68 -19.72 9.79 -3.09
C ASN A 68 -19.67 9.72 -4.62
N ASP A 69 -20.80 9.96 -5.28
CA ASP A 69 -20.83 9.97 -6.76
C ASP A 69 -19.87 11.03 -7.32
N GLY A 70 -19.08 10.64 -8.33
CA GLY A 70 -17.97 11.43 -8.87
C GLY A 70 -16.75 11.56 -7.94
N GLY A 71 -16.76 10.92 -6.77
CA GLY A 71 -15.65 10.90 -5.83
C GLY A 71 -14.60 9.84 -6.15
N SER A 72 -13.39 10.04 -5.62
CA SER A 72 -12.27 9.12 -5.78
C SER A 72 -11.41 8.96 -4.53
N LEU A 73 -10.81 7.78 -4.41
CA LEU A 73 -9.76 7.48 -3.45
C LEU A 73 -8.57 6.88 -4.21
N SER A 74 -7.39 7.46 -4.04
CA SER A 74 -6.12 6.88 -4.49
C SER A 74 -5.32 6.37 -3.30
N LEU A 75 -4.83 5.13 -3.38
CA LEU A 75 -3.82 4.58 -2.47
C LEU A 75 -2.45 4.69 -3.15
N HIS A 76 -1.50 5.34 -2.49
CA HIS A 76 -0.12 5.49 -2.95
C HIS A 76 0.78 4.59 -2.11
N THR A 77 1.59 3.76 -2.75
CA THR A 77 2.46 2.78 -2.09
C THR A 77 3.87 2.89 -2.64
N PHE A 78 4.87 2.52 -1.83
CA PHE A 78 6.29 2.63 -2.19
C PHE A 78 6.66 4.00 -2.77
N ALA A 79 6.04 5.07 -2.25
CA ALA A 79 6.19 6.42 -2.73
C ALA A 79 7.23 7.19 -1.89
N ASN A 80 7.58 8.39 -2.34
CA ASN A 80 8.28 9.37 -1.51
C ASN A 80 7.33 10.03 -0.47
N SER A 81 7.85 10.86 0.43
CA SER A 81 7.06 11.52 1.48
C SER A 81 5.99 12.50 0.96
N SER A 82 6.06 12.88 -0.32
CA SER A 82 5.04 13.66 -1.03
C SER A 82 4.03 12.81 -1.80
N LEU A 83 4.05 11.49 -1.60
CA LEU A 83 3.19 10.49 -2.27
C LEU A 83 3.37 10.45 -3.80
N GLN A 84 4.61 10.64 -4.27
CA GLN A 84 4.98 10.55 -5.69
C GLN A 84 5.98 9.40 -5.94
N SER A 85 6.18 9.06 -7.23
CA SER A 85 7.19 8.06 -7.67
C SER A 85 7.01 6.67 -7.04
N GLY A 86 5.76 6.33 -6.73
CA GLY A 86 5.35 5.03 -6.21
C GLY A 86 4.38 4.33 -7.16
N PHE A 87 3.75 3.26 -6.67
CA PHE A 87 2.61 2.64 -7.32
C PHE A 87 1.30 3.19 -6.74
N THR A 88 0.37 3.57 -7.62
CA THR A 88 -0.91 4.15 -7.21
C THR A 88 -2.08 3.35 -7.78
N VAL A 89 -3.05 3.02 -6.93
CA VAL A 89 -4.37 2.52 -7.38
C VAL A 89 -5.42 3.57 -7.05
N THR A 90 -6.21 3.95 -8.03
CA THR A 90 -7.28 4.94 -7.91
C THR A 90 -8.63 4.29 -8.16
N PHE A 91 -9.51 4.43 -7.18
CA PHE A 91 -10.91 4.01 -7.22
C PHE A 91 -11.78 5.24 -7.43
N THR A 92 -12.60 5.24 -8.47
CA THR A 92 -13.52 6.34 -8.79
C THR A 92 -14.94 5.81 -8.92
N ARG A 93 -15.90 6.52 -8.34
CA ARG A 93 -17.32 6.18 -8.46
C ARG A 93 -17.99 6.98 -9.58
N ILE A 94 -18.69 6.29 -10.47
CA ILE A 94 -19.61 6.89 -11.44
C ILE A 94 -20.96 6.16 -11.35
N GLY A 95 -21.95 6.80 -10.73
CA GLY A 95 -23.24 6.19 -10.39
C GLY A 95 -23.05 5.02 -9.42
N ASN A 96 -23.27 3.79 -9.89
CA ASN A 96 -23.02 2.56 -9.14
C ASN A 96 -21.75 1.82 -9.60
N VAL A 97 -21.09 2.30 -10.64
CA VAL A 97 -19.92 1.66 -11.25
C VAL A 97 -18.66 2.10 -10.53
N LEU A 98 -17.79 1.13 -10.24
CA LEU A 98 -16.43 1.38 -9.77
C LEU A 98 -15.48 1.38 -10.96
N GLN A 99 -14.85 2.52 -11.23
CA GLN A 99 -13.71 2.59 -12.12
C GLN A 99 -12.43 2.44 -11.32
N VAL A 100 -11.51 1.61 -11.81
CA VAL A 100 -10.23 1.35 -11.14
C VAL A 100 -9.11 1.57 -12.13
N HIS A 101 -8.20 2.48 -11.79
CA HIS A 101 -7.01 2.74 -12.58
C HIS A 101 -5.76 2.49 -11.73
N ALA A 102 -4.75 1.93 -12.34
CA ALA A 102 -3.44 1.77 -11.74
C ALA A 102 -2.41 2.61 -12.45
N ASP A 103 -1.49 3.22 -11.71
CA ASP A 103 -0.39 4.02 -12.23
C ASP A 103 0.90 3.52 -11.60
N ALA A 104 1.81 3.04 -12.46
CA ALA A 104 3.18 2.76 -12.10
C ALA A 104 4.10 3.73 -12.85
N GLN A 105 4.49 4.81 -12.19
CA GLN A 105 5.44 5.81 -12.72
C GLN A 105 4.99 6.49 -14.04
N GLY A 106 3.69 6.76 -14.19
CA GLY A 106 3.09 7.40 -15.35
C GLY A 106 2.52 6.44 -16.39
N GLU A 107 2.81 5.14 -16.25
CA GLU A 107 2.17 4.09 -17.05
C GLU A 107 0.82 3.75 -16.41
N VAL A 108 -0.25 4.30 -16.99
CA VAL A 108 -1.62 4.15 -16.49
C VAL A 108 -2.33 2.98 -17.16
N GLN A 109 -2.93 2.11 -16.36
CA GLN A 109 -3.74 0.98 -16.78
C GLN A 109 -5.18 1.13 -16.30
N ASP A 110 -6.14 0.73 -17.12
CA ASP A 110 -7.55 0.64 -16.74
C ASP A 110 -7.88 -0.80 -16.34
N TRP A 111 -8.25 -0.97 -15.07
CA TRP A 111 -8.63 -2.25 -14.47
C TRP A 111 -10.14 -2.35 -14.22
N SER A 112 -10.92 -1.37 -14.67
CA SER A 112 -12.35 -1.26 -14.33
C SER A 112 -13.17 -2.50 -14.67
N SER A 113 -12.81 -3.24 -15.74
CA SER A 113 -13.49 -4.47 -16.14
C SER A 113 -13.39 -5.59 -15.09
N LEU A 114 -12.27 -5.67 -14.35
CA LEU A 114 -12.03 -6.65 -13.30
C LEU A 114 -12.92 -6.40 -12.07
N PHE A 115 -13.36 -5.16 -11.88
CA PHE A 115 -14.20 -4.73 -10.76
C PHE A 115 -15.67 -4.58 -11.14
N ALA A 116 -16.11 -5.08 -12.29
CA ALA A 116 -17.48 -4.90 -12.80
C ALA A 116 -18.58 -5.45 -11.87
N ALA A 117 -18.25 -6.43 -11.02
CA ALA A 117 -19.17 -6.99 -10.02
C ALA A 117 -19.23 -6.18 -8.71
N VAL A 118 -18.40 -5.14 -8.55
CA VAL A 118 -18.31 -4.33 -7.33
C VAL A 118 -19.19 -3.09 -7.47
N TYR A 119 -20.15 -2.94 -6.54
CA TYR A 119 -21.01 -1.76 -6.48
C TYR A 119 -20.33 -0.62 -5.72
N ALA A 120 -19.98 0.45 -6.41
CA ALA A 120 -19.28 1.59 -5.80
C ALA A 120 -20.10 2.39 -4.78
N SER A 121 -21.41 2.10 -4.66
CA SER A 121 -22.33 2.80 -3.76
C SER A 121 -22.32 2.29 -2.33
N THR A 122 -21.61 1.20 -2.05
CA THR A 122 -21.46 0.63 -0.71
C THR A 122 -20.17 1.12 -0.05
N THR A 123 -19.99 0.75 1.22
CA THR A 123 -18.64 0.72 1.79
C THR A 123 -17.82 -0.32 1.03
N LEU A 124 -16.61 0.06 0.64
CA LEU A 124 -15.67 -0.78 -0.10
C LEU A 124 -14.50 -1.12 0.81
N THR A 125 -14.06 -2.37 0.77
CA THR A 125 -12.82 -2.80 1.41
C THR A 125 -11.99 -3.56 0.41
N PHE A 126 -10.73 -3.19 0.27
CA PHE A 126 -9.77 -3.91 -0.57
C PHE A 126 -8.52 -4.23 0.22
N THR A 127 -7.97 -5.40 -0.08
CA THR A 127 -6.64 -5.82 0.34
C THR A 127 -5.75 -5.85 -0.89
N LEU A 128 -4.61 -5.17 -0.83
CA LEU A 128 -3.63 -5.08 -1.91
C LEU A 128 -2.30 -5.60 -1.40
N ASP A 129 -1.77 -6.63 -2.04
CA ASP A 129 -0.45 -7.18 -1.73
C ASP A 129 0.51 -6.85 -2.86
N ILE A 130 1.59 -6.13 -2.55
CA ILE A 130 2.50 -5.55 -3.54
C ILE A 130 3.91 -6.06 -3.26
N HIS A 131 4.50 -6.71 -4.25
CA HIS A 131 5.80 -7.37 -4.16
C HIS A 131 6.87 -6.60 -4.93
N ASN A 132 7.39 -5.52 -4.34
CA ASN A 132 8.47 -4.71 -4.94
C ASN A 132 9.87 -5.34 -4.77
N ASN A 133 9.94 -6.50 -4.13
CA ASN A 133 11.13 -7.33 -3.94
C ASN A 133 11.30 -8.41 -5.01
N GLU A 134 10.34 -8.54 -5.93
CA GLU A 134 10.32 -9.60 -6.93
C GLU A 134 10.58 -9.05 -8.34
N ARG A 135 10.90 -9.94 -9.28
CA ARG A 135 11.19 -9.57 -10.67
C ARG A 135 10.43 -10.48 -11.64
N PRO A 136 9.39 -9.95 -12.31
CA PRO A 136 8.92 -8.57 -12.23
C PRO A 136 8.23 -8.30 -10.89
N ALA A 137 8.12 -7.02 -10.52
CA ALA A 137 7.28 -6.64 -9.38
C ALA A 137 5.81 -6.86 -9.74
N HIS A 138 4.99 -7.25 -8.78
CA HIS A 138 3.59 -7.56 -9.06
C HIS A 138 2.66 -7.16 -7.91
N VAL A 139 1.36 -7.15 -8.23
CA VAL A 139 0.28 -6.72 -7.35
C VAL A 139 -0.85 -7.75 -7.37
N LEU A 140 -1.31 -8.13 -6.19
CA LEU A 140 -2.52 -8.91 -6.00
C LEU A 140 -3.57 -8.03 -5.30
N ILE A 141 -4.82 -8.12 -5.73
CA ILE A 141 -5.93 -7.38 -5.13
C ILE A 141 -7.07 -8.32 -4.80
N TRP A 142 -7.59 -8.23 -3.58
CA TRP A 142 -8.80 -8.91 -3.15
C TRP A 142 -9.88 -7.89 -2.77
N ASN A 143 -11.14 -8.23 -3.05
CA ASN A 143 -12.29 -7.52 -2.53
C ASN A 143 -12.62 -8.07 -1.12
N GLY A 144 -12.37 -7.28 -0.10
CA GLY A 144 -12.59 -7.63 1.30
C GLY A 144 -11.38 -7.36 2.20
N ALA A 145 -11.63 -7.50 3.51
CA ALA A 145 -10.61 -7.38 4.55
C ALA A 145 -9.69 -8.60 4.57
N LYS A 146 -8.44 -8.41 5.01
CA LYS A 146 -7.42 -9.46 5.06
C LYS A 146 -7.94 -10.68 5.84
N SER A 147 -7.76 -11.87 5.27
CA SER A 147 -8.17 -13.11 5.92
C SER A 147 -7.20 -14.25 5.60
N SER A 148 -7.17 -15.29 6.45
CA SER A 148 -6.33 -16.46 6.23
C SER A 148 -6.73 -17.32 5.02
N GLY A 149 -7.87 -17.03 4.39
CA GLY A 149 -8.33 -17.72 3.19
C GLY A 149 -7.96 -17.00 1.89
N MET A 150 -7.28 -15.85 1.93
CA MET A 150 -6.83 -15.15 0.72
C MET A 150 -5.58 -15.81 0.14
N ASP A 151 -5.63 -16.11 -1.15
CA ASP A 151 -4.54 -16.65 -1.94
C ASP A 151 -4.62 -16.14 -3.41
N HIS A 152 -3.61 -16.47 -4.23
CA HIS A 152 -3.54 -16.06 -5.63
C HIS A 152 -4.73 -16.54 -6.49
N THR A 153 -5.47 -17.57 -6.07
CA THR A 153 -6.58 -18.13 -6.86
C THR A 153 -7.91 -17.41 -6.66
N ASN A 154 -8.00 -16.56 -5.61
CA ASN A 154 -9.22 -15.84 -5.26
C ASN A 154 -9.07 -14.32 -5.25
N THR A 155 -8.05 -13.82 -5.96
CA THR A 155 -7.89 -12.41 -6.25
C THR A 155 -8.95 -11.89 -7.21
N VAL A 156 -9.28 -10.61 -7.10
CA VAL A 156 -9.93 -9.83 -8.17
C VAL A 156 -8.93 -9.56 -9.30
N TYR A 157 -7.65 -9.42 -8.97
CA TYR A 157 -6.57 -9.20 -9.92
C TYR A 157 -5.25 -9.75 -9.38
N ASN A 158 -4.50 -10.46 -10.22
CA ASN A 158 -3.15 -10.93 -9.93
C ASN A 158 -2.22 -10.59 -11.10
N SER A 159 -1.43 -9.52 -10.97
CA SER A 159 -0.53 -9.11 -12.04
C SER A 159 0.68 -10.03 -12.26
N ALA A 160 0.85 -11.13 -11.51
CA ALA A 160 1.88 -12.13 -11.79
C ALA A 160 1.39 -13.21 -12.76
N GLU A 161 0.09 -13.53 -12.73
CA GLU A 161 -0.52 -14.59 -13.53
C GLU A 161 -1.41 -14.03 -14.66
N ASP A 162 -2.12 -12.93 -14.38
CA ASP A 162 -2.95 -12.21 -15.35
C ASP A 162 -2.11 -11.32 -16.27
N SER A 163 -0.78 -11.28 -16.09
CA SER A 163 0.14 -10.51 -16.93
C SER A 163 0.24 -11.02 -18.37
N LEU A 164 -0.62 -11.92 -18.84
CA LEU A 164 -0.70 -12.19 -20.28
C LEU A 164 -1.02 -10.91 -21.09
N ASP A 165 -1.58 -9.88 -20.44
CA ASP A 165 -1.80 -8.54 -21.02
C ASP A 165 -0.62 -7.56 -20.84
N LEU A 166 0.36 -7.89 -20.00
CA LEU A 166 1.54 -7.06 -19.74
C LEU A 166 2.77 -7.87 -20.14
N ASN A 167 3.49 -7.46 -21.19
CA ASN A 167 4.86 -7.94 -21.40
C ASN A 167 5.55 -7.98 -20.02
N TYR A 168 5.95 -9.18 -19.57
CA TYR A 168 6.37 -9.52 -18.20
C TYR A 168 7.22 -8.45 -17.49
N ASP A 169 7.98 -7.67 -18.25
CA ASP A 169 8.79 -6.52 -17.82
C ASP A 169 8.02 -5.26 -17.35
N ALA A 170 6.70 -5.20 -17.53
CA ALA A 170 5.84 -4.03 -17.25
C ALA A 170 4.87 -4.23 -16.08
N ALA A 171 4.99 -5.33 -15.31
CA ALA A 171 4.11 -5.55 -14.18
C ALA A 171 4.29 -4.45 -13.10
N PRO A 172 3.18 -3.94 -12.55
CA PRO A 172 3.17 -2.81 -11.64
C PRO A 172 3.81 -3.16 -10.29
N GLY A 173 4.47 -2.20 -9.63
CA GLY A 173 5.01 -2.41 -8.28
C GLY A 173 6.34 -1.73 -7.99
N ASN A 174 7.03 -1.20 -9.01
CA ASN A 174 8.37 -0.59 -8.92
C ASN A 174 8.41 0.79 -8.21
N GLY A 175 7.85 0.95 -7.02
CA GLY A 175 7.99 2.22 -6.30
C GLY A 175 9.42 2.46 -5.79
N SER A 176 9.78 3.72 -5.60
CA SER A 176 11.17 4.13 -5.26
C SER A 176 11.37 4.52 -3.79
N GLY A 177 10.28 4.58 -3.01
CA GLY A 177 10.31 5.05 -1.63
C GLY A 177 9.68 4.07 -0.64
N ARG A 178 9.64 4.51 0.61
CA ARG A 178 9.14 3.72 1.75
C ARG A 178 7.86 4.32 2.35
N ALA A 179 7.38 5.42 1.80
CA ALA A 179 6.15 6.04 2.24
C ALA A 179 4.95 5.39 1.57
N TRP A 180 3.82 5.47 2.24
CA TRP A 180 2.52 5.14 1.67
C TRP A 180 1.47 6.07 2.27
N GLY A 181 0.34 6.19 1.58
CA GLY A 181 -0.65 7.18 1.92
C GLY A 181 -1.83 7.16 0.97
N PHE A 182 -2.68 8.16 1.09
CA PHE A 182 -3.87 8.26 0.29
C PHE A 182 -4.10 9.68 -0.21
N THR A 183 -4.85 9.80 -1.30
CA THR A 183 -5.51 11.03 -1.73
C THR A 183 -7.00 10.77 -1.84
N ALA A 184 -7.84 11.58 -1.19
CA ALA A 184 -9.29 11.45 -1.23
C ALA A 184 -9.94 12.72 -1.78
N THR A 185 -10.81 12.58 -2.78
CA THR A 185 -11.65 13.66 -3.32
C THR A 185 -13.11 13.23 -3.25
N ASN A 186 -13.92 13.95 -2.48
CA ASN A 186 -15.33 13.58 -2.26
C ASN A 186 -15.50 12.10 -1.85
N ALA A 187 -14.58 11.64 -1.01
CA ALA A 187 -14.48 10.28 -0.51
C ALA A 187 -14.08 10.31 0.95
N GLN A 188 -14.37 9.22 1.67
CA GLN A 188 -13.98 9.07 3.06
C GLN A 188 -13.21 7.76 3.25
N LEU A 189 -11.96 7.86 3.68
CA LEU A 189 -11.19 6.71 4.16
C LEU A 189 -11.61 6.41 5.60
N LEU A 190 -11.98 5.16 5.86
CA LEU A 190 -12.49 4.68 7.15
C LEU A 190 -11.47 3.83 7.90
N ASN A 191 -10.66 3.06 7.17
CA ASN A 191 -9.58 2.24 7.70
C ASN A 191 -8.43 2.20 6.70
N ALA A 192 -7.20 2.15 7.20
CA ALA A 192 -6.02 1.87 6.41
C ALA A 192 -5.00 1.14 7.29
N ARG A 193 -4.48 -0.01 6.84
CA ARG A 193 -3.52 -0.82 7.59
C ARG A 193 -2.39 -1.31 6.70
N LEU A 194 -1.18 -1.28 7.24
CA LEU A 194 0.00 -1.95 6.67
C LEU A 194 0.26 -3.24 7.43
N SER A 195 0.69 -4.27 6.73
CA SER A 195 1.11 -5.55 7.32
C SER A 195 2.13 -6.25 6.43
N SER A 196 2.68 -7.37 6.92
CA SER A 196 3.47 -8.27 6.08
C SER A 196 2.66 -8.76 4.88
N PRO A 197 3.32 -9.13 3.77
CA PRO A 197 2.66 -9.73 2.61
C PRO A 197 1.65 -10.80 2.98
N GLN A 198 0.55 -10.86 2.22
CA GLN A 198 -0.49 -11.87 2.40
C GLN A 198 -0.06 -13.17 1.74
N ASP A 199 0.37 -13.10 0.48
CA ASP A 199 0.92 -14.25 -0.21
C ASP A 199 2.43 -14.30 0.05
N GLY A 200 2.91 -15.49 0.43
CA GLY A 200 4.32 -15.77 0.61
C GLY A 200 4.73 -16.74 -0.49
N HIS A 201 5.37 -16.22 -1.53
CA HIS A 201 5.95 -17.04 -2.59
C HIS A 201 7.18 -17.83 -2.10
#